data_AF-A0A7C4WL65-F1
#
_entry.id   AF-A0A7C4WL65-F1
#
_cell.length_a   1.000
_cell.length_b   1.000
_cell.length_c   1.000
_cell.angle_alpha   90.00
_cell.angle_beta   90.00
_cell.angle_gamma   90.00
#
_symmetry.space_group_name_H-M   'P 1'
#
loop_
_entity.id
_entity.type
_entity.pdbx_description
1 polymer ?
#
loop_
_entity_poly.entity_id
_entity_poly.type
_entity_poly.pdbx_seq_one_letter_code
_entity_poly.pdbx_strand_id
1 'polypeptide(L)'
;SVPSVKAPEPTGIEVPLFRKHELLLTEVTLNGRVKRYFIVDTGASFTLINRQTAKELGITVDGQTPVLPIFTASDVILTPMVNLRAVRAGEAEAENVDVLIHDLPSGTSGLLGNSFLNRYKVVLDSVHGKMTLYPLKGEASPDRPGGYSRDFWTGQFRFYHRTLEELKRLNAKYQKQGNRSEQTRIHNTIRYFENQLDELERKASLAGVPRHWRE
;
A
#
# COMPACT_ATOMS: atom_id res chain seq x y z
N SER A 1 22.42 -27.84 27.52
CA SER A 1 21.86 -26.80 26.64
C SER A 1 20.44 -26.53 27.07
N VAL A 2 20.15 -25.32 27.55
CA VAL A 2 18.76 -24.93 27.87
C VAL A 2 18.04 -24.71 26.53
N PRO A 3 16.92 -25.37 26.23
CA PRO A 3 16.17 -25.10 25.02
C PRO A 3 15.67 -23.65 25.08
N SER A 4 15.99 -22.85 24.06
CA SER A 4 15.36 -21.55 23.91
C SER A 4 13.88 -21.78 23.67
N VAL A 5 13.06 -21.35 24.64
CA VAL A 5 11.61 -21.28 24.46
C VAL A 5 11.40 -20.23 23.36
N LYS A 6 11.16 -20.68 22.12
CA LYS A 6 10.65 -19.78 21.07
C LYS A 6 9.38 -19.14 21.62
N ALA A 7 9.33 -17.81 21.63
CA ALA A 7 8.10 -17.09 21.90
C ALA A 7 6.97 -17.70 21.02
N PRO A 8 5.74 -17.84 21.55
CA PRO A 8 4.64 -18.38 20.77
C PRO A 8 4.50 -17.57 19.48
N GLU A 9 4.49 -18.25 18.32
CA GLU A 9 4.29 -17.55 17.06
C GLU A 9 2.92 -16.84 17.11
N PRO A 10 2.85 -15.57 16.68
CA PRO A 10 1.59 -14.85 16.67
C PRO A 10 0.53 -15.66 15.92
N THR A 11 -0.69 -15.71 16.45
CA THR A 11 -1.79 -16.39 15.78
C THR A 11 -2.06 -15.70 14.45
N GLY A 12 -1.81 -16.41 13.35
CA GLY A 12 -2.05 -15.90 12.00
C GLY A 12 -3.54 -15.87 11.69
N ILE A 13 -3.98 -14.83 10.98
CA ILE A 13 -5.34 -14.70 10.47
C ILE A 13 -5.40 -15.42 9.12
N GLU A 14 -6.15 -16.52 9.05
CA GLU A 14 -6.39 -17.20 7.78
C GLU A 14 -7.44 -16.47 6.95
N VAL A 15 -7.14 -16.26 5.67
CA VAL A 15 -8.02 -15.63 4.70
C VAL A 15 -8.16 -16.55 3.49
N PRO A 16 -9.38 -16.96 3.12
CA PRO A 16 -9.61 -17.80 1.95
C PRO A 16 -9.20 -17.11 0.64
N LEU A 17 -8.56 -17.86 -0.25
CA LEU A 17 -8.24 -17.44 -1.60
C LEU A 17 -9.06 -18.24 -2.62
N PHE A 18 -9.58 -17.53 -3.61
CA PHE A 18 -10.22 -18.10 -4.79
C PHE A 18 -9.30 -17.95 -6.00
N ARG A 19 -9.09 -19.02 -6.76
CA ARG A 19 -8.32 -18.97 -8.01
C ARG A 19 -9.24 -18.71 -9.19
N LYS A 20 -8.91 -17.70 -10.00
CA LYS A 20 -9.56 -17.43 -11.30
C LYS A 20 -8.48 -17.28 -12.37
N HIS A 21 -8.34 -18.29 -13.23
CA HIS A 21 -7.18 -18.41 -14.14
C HIS A 21 -5.87 -18.33 -13.33
N GLU A 22 -4.96 -17.44 -13.72
CA GLU A 22 -3.67 -17.23 -13.04
C GLU A 22 -3.77 -16.36 -11.77
N LEU A 23 -4.94 -15.78 -11.48
CA LEU A 23 -5.13 -14.83 -10.39
C LEU A 23 -5.57 -15.51 -9.10
N LEU A 24 -4.97 -15.10 -8.00
CA LEU A 24 -5.45 -15.38 -6.64
C LEU A 24 -6.28 -14.19 -6.16
N LEU A 25 -7.52 -14.44 -5.73
CA LEU A 25 -8.44 -13.42 -5.27
C LEU A 25 -8.88 -13.67 -3.83
N THR A 26 -9.17 -12.62 -3.09
CA THR A 26 -9.85 -12.70 -1.78
C THR A 26 -11.03 -11.74 -1.75
N GLU A 27 -12.06 -12.07 -0.97
CA GLU A 27 -13.06 -11.07 -0.58
C GLU A 27 -12.40 -10.00 0.32
N VAL A 28 -12.70 -8.74 0.02
CA VAL A 28 -12.25 -7.57 0.75
C VAL A 28 -13.47 -6.71 1.06
N THR A 29 -13.58 -6.25 2.31
CA THR A 29 -14.59 -5.29 2.76
C THR A 29 -13.95 -3.90 2.88
N LEU A 30 -14.54 -2.92 2.19
CA LEU A 30 -14.08 -1.53 2.14
C LEU A 30 -15.03 -0.65 2.97
N ASN A 31 -14.44 0.16 3.85
CA ASN A 31 -15.15 1.04 4.80
C ASN A 31 -16.27 0.32 5.58
N GLY A 32 -16.09 -0.98 5.84
CA GLY A 32 -17.07 -1.84 6.53
C GLY A 32 -18.37 -2.11 5.77
N ARG A 33 -18.51 -1.67 4.51
CA ARG A 33 -19.81 -1.66 3.82
C ARG A 33 -19.81 -2.25 2.40
N VAL A 34 -18.75 -2.04 1.62
CA VAL A 34 -18.68 -2.52 0.23
C VAL A 34 -17.79 -3.75 0.18
N LYS A 35 -18.35 -4.91 -0.20
CA LYS A 35 -17.61 -6.16 -0.39
C LYS A 35 -17.26 -6.37 -1.85
N ARG A 36 -16.02 -6.78 -2.14
CA ARG A 36 -15.50 -7.06 -3.49
C ARG A 36 -14.42 -8.13 -3.47
N TYR A 37 -14.25 -8.82 -4.59
CA TYR A 37 -13.09 -9.70 -4.81
C TYR A 37 -11.92 -8.92 -5.39
N PHE A 38 -10.79 -8.97 -4.70
CA PHE A 38 -9.56 -8.28 -5.08
C PHE A 38 -8.50 -9.30 -5.45
N ILE A 39 -7.70 -9.00 -6.48
CA ILE A 39 -6.47 -9.75 -6.77
C ILE A 39 -5.50 -9.54 -5.61
N VAL A 40 -4.87 -10.59 -5.09
CA VAL A 40 -3.77 -10.45 -4.13
C VAL A 40 -2.48 -10.20 -4.91
N ASP A 41 -1.86 -9.04 -4.73
CA ASP A 41 -0.63 -8.66 -5.43
C ASP A 41 0.38 -8.04 -4.46
N THR A 42 1.33 -8.86 -4.00
CA THR A 42 2.45 -8.45 -3.13
C THR A 42 3.47 -7.57 -3.85
N GLY A 43 3.41 -7.46 -5.19
CA GLY A 43 4.27 -6.61 -6.00
C GLY A 43 3.74 -5.19 -6.19
N ALA A 44 2.46 -4.94 -5.90
CA ALA A 44 1.87 -3.61 -6.03
C ALA A 44 2.08 -2.75 -4.79
N SER A 45 2.59 -1.52 -4.95
CA SER A 45 2.76 -0.58 -3.83
C SER A 45 1.43 -0.17 -3.17
N PHE A 46 0.37 -0.02 -3.98
CA PHE A 46 -0.94 0.44 -3.51
C PHE A 46 -2.02 -0.61 -3.79
N THR A 47 -2.99 -0.66 -2.88
CA THR A 47 -4.30 -1.25 -3.14
C THR A 47 -5.03 -0.41 -4.20
N LEU A 48 -5.71 -1.08 -5.13
CA LEU A 48 -6.47 -0.44 -6.20
C LEU A 48 -7.96 -0.74 -6.04
N ILE A 49 -8.80 0.26 -6.30
CA ILE A 49 -10.24 0.10 -6.43
C ILE A 49 -10.68 0.62 -7.80
N ASN A 50 -11.63 -0.05 -8.44
CA ASN A 50 -12.19 0.43 -9.70
C ASN A 50 -13.12 1.64 -9.48
N ARG A 51 -13.45 2.37 -10.55
CA ARG A 51 -14.27 3.59 -10.47
C ARG A 51 -15.68 3.34 -9.90
N GLN A 52 -16.27 2.20 -10.26
CA GLN A 52 -17.59 1.81 -9.75
C GLN A 52 -17.58 1.62 -8.22
N THR A 53 -16.53 0.99 -7.69
CA THR A 53 -16.35 0.80 -6.25
C THR A 53 -16.16 2.14 -5.53
N ALA A 54 -15.38 3.07 -6.11
CA ALA A 54 -15.23 4.42 -5.55
C ALA A 54 -16.57 5.17 -5.49
N LYS A 55 -17.39 5.08 -6.55
CA LYS A 55 -18.73 5.66 -6.60
C LYS A 55 -19.66 5.08 -5.53
N GLU A 56 -19.67 3.76 -5.37
CA GLU A 56 -20.46 3.10 -4.31
C GLU A 56 -20.00 3.42 -2.90
N LEU A 57 -18.72 3.75 -2.73
CA LEU A 57 -18.18 4.26 -1.47
C LEU A 57 -18.50 5.74 -1.24
N GLY A 58 -19.09 6.44 -2.21
CA GLY A 58 -19.41 7.86 -2.13
C GLY A 58 -18.16 8.75 -2.16
N ILE A 59 -17.09 8.28 -2.79
CA ILE A 59 -15.82 9.00 -2.89
C ILE A 59 -15.92 10.03 -4.01
N THR A 60 -15.70 11.30 -3.65
CA THR A 60 -15.60 12.41 -4.60
C THR A 60 -14.15 12.59 -5.00
N VAL A 61 -13.88 12.65 -6.31
CA VAL A 61 -12.58 13.01 -6.87
C VAL A 61 -12.73 14.36 -7.56
N ASP A 62 -11.87 15.30 -7.19
CA ASP A 62 -11.87 16.68 -7.68
C ASP A 62 -10.46 17.15 -8.09
N GLY A 63 -10.35 18.43 -8.47
CA GLY A 63 -9.10 19.06 -8.87
C GLY A 63 -8.07 19.25 -7.74
N GLN A 64 -8.40 18.93 -6.49
CA GLN A 64 -7.48 18.95 -5.36
C GLN A 64 -7.01 17.56 -4.94
N THR A 65 -7.73 16.53 -5.36
CA THR A 65 -7.43 15.13 -5.05
C THR A 65 -6.03 14.75 -5.56
N PRO A 66 -5.14 14.25 -4.68
CA PRO A 66 -3.82 13.77 -5.05
C PRO A 66 -3.86 12.72 -6.18
N VAL A 67 -2.79 12.64 -6.95
CA VAL A 67 -2.64 11.70 -8.07
C VAL A 67 -1.27 11.05 -8.09
N LEU A 68 -1.24 9.76 -8.39
CA LEU A 68 -0.01 9.07 -8.73
C LEU A 68 0.04 8.72 -10.23
N PRO A 69 1.21 8.82 -10.86
CA PRO A 69 1.41 8.27 -12.19
C PRO A 69 1.34 6.74 -12.17
N ILE A 70 0.62 6.18 -13.14
CA ILE A 70 0.69 4.78 -13.54
C ILE A 70 1.26 4.73 -14.96
N PHE A 71 2.32 3.96 -15.14
CA PHE A 71 2.96 3.77 -16.43
C PHE A 71 2.26 2.65 -17.19
N THR A 72 1.74 2.99 -18.36
CA THR A 72 1.29 2.01 -19.35
C THR A 72 2.35 1.92 -20.46
N ALA A 73 2.22 0.91 -21.32
CA ALA A 73 3.14 0.74 -22.46
C ALA A 73 3.14 1.95 -23.41
N SER A 74 2.10 2.78 -23.39
CA SER A 74 1.88 3.88 -24.33
C SER A 74 1.98 5.26 -23.68
N ASP A 75 1.56 5.40 -22.41
CA ASP A 75 1.43 6.70 -21.74
C ASP A 75 1.56 6.63 -20.21
N VAL A 76 1.79 7.80 -19.61
CA VAL A 76 1.67 8.02 -18.16
C VAL A 76 0.25 8.48 -17.84
N ILE A 77 -0.46 7.72 -17.02
CA ILE A 77 -1.83 8.05 -16.58
C ILE A 77 -1.80 8.53 -15.14
N LEU A 78 -2.34 9.71 -14.87
CA LEU A 78 -2.49 10.22 -13.50
C LEU A 78 -3.76 9.65 -12.87
N THR A 79 -3.56 8.91 -11.79
CA THR A 79 -4.60 8.14 -11.13
C THR A 79 -4.89 8.74 -9.77
N PRO A 80 -6.16 9.07 -9.45
CA PRO A 80 -6.53 9.61 -8.14
C PRO A 80 -6.11 8.68 -7.01
N MET A 81 -5.52 9.26 -5.98
CA MET A 81 -5.20 8.59 -4.72
C MET A 81 -6.11 9.12 -3.62
N VAL A 82 -6.76 8.21 -2.91
CA VAL A 82 -7.67 8.51 -1.81
C VAL A 82 -7.36 7.63 -0.61
N ASN A 83 -7.76 8.06 0.57
CA ASN A 83 -7.60 7.28 1.79
C ASN A 83 -8.93 6.62 2.17
N LEU A 84 -8.92 5.30 2.37
CA LEU A 84 -10.05 4.57 2.92
C LEU A 84 -9.90 4.45 4.43
N ARG A 85 -11.01 4.67 5.14
CA ARG A 85 -11.06 4.54 6.60
C ARG A 85 -10.65 3.14 7.04
N ALA A 86 -11.15 2.11 6.36
CA ALA A 86 -10.82 0.73 6.67
C ALA A 86 -10.84 -0.16 5.41
N VAL A 87 -9.87 -1.07 5.31
CA VAL A 87 -9.84 -2.18 4.36
C VAL A 87 -9.68 -3.46 5.17
N ARG A 88 -10.54 -4.46 4.93
CA ARG A 88 -10.53 -5.72 5.66
C ARG A 88 -10.51 -6.92 4.73
N ALA A 89 -9.66 -7.90 5.00
CA ALA A 89 -9.62 -9.21 4.35
C ALA A 89 -9.68 -10.32 5.43
N GLY A 90 -10.73 -11.13 5.42
CA GLY A 90 -11.06 -12.00 6.57
C GLY A 90 -11.25 -11.15 7.84
N GLU A 91 -10.54 -11.51 8.92
CA GLU A 91 -10.51 -10.73 10.18
C GLU A 91 -9.35 -9.71 10.24
N ALA A 92 -8.51 -9.65 9.20
CA ALA A 92 -7.41 -8.70 9.14
C ALA A 92 -7.91 -7.36 8.63
N GLU A 93 -7.99 -6.37 9.51
CA GLU A 93 -8.41 -5.00 9.18
C GLU A 93 -7.26 -4.00 9.33
N ALA A 94 -7.12 -3.13 8.34
CA ALA A 94 -6.20 -2.02 8.34
C ALA A 94 -6.96 -0.70 8.19
N GLU A 95 -6.62 0.27 9.03
CA GLU A 95 -7.18 1.61 8.98
C GLU A 95 -6.28 2.58 8.22
N ASN A 96 -6.89 3.65 7.70
CA ASN A 96 -6.23 4.73 6.96
C ASN A 96 -5.36 4.17 5.82
N VAL A 97 -6.00 3.49 4.88
CA VAL A 97 -5.33 2.79 3.77
C VAL A 97 -5.41 3.62 2.51
N ASP A 98 -4.25 4.01 1.99
CA ASP A 98 -4.17 4.67 0.68
C ASP A 98 -4.52 3.69 -0.44
N VAL A 99 -5.42 4.13 -1.32
CA VAL A 99 -5.84 3.38 -2.50
C VAL A 99 -5.82 4.26 -3.73
N LEU A 100 -5.52 3.66 -4.89
CA LEU A 100 -5.66 4.34 -6.17
C LEU A 100 -6.96 3.93 -6.85
N ILE A 101 -7.59 4.87 -7.55
CA ILE A 101 -8.83 4.64 -8.30
C ILE A 101 -8.49 4.37 -9.76
N HIS A 102 -8.40 3.10 -10.14
CA HIS A 102 -8.03 2.66 -11.48
C HIS A 102 -8.79 1.40 -11.89
N ASP A 103 -9.27 1.36 -13.14
CA ASP A 103 -9.95 0.19 -13.69
C ASP A 103 -8.90 -0.79 -14.24
N LEU A 104 -8.86 -2.01 -13.69
CA LEU A 104 -7.92 -3.04 -14.14
C LEU A 104 -8.36 -3.66 -15.47
N PRO A 105 -7.43 -3.98 -16.39
CA PRO A 105 -7.75 -4.66 -17.65
C PRO A 105 -8.46 -6.01 -17.47
N SER A 106 -8.26 -6.68 -16.33
CA SER A 106 -8.93 -7.95 -16.00
C SER A 106 -10.42 -7.81 -15.71
N GLY A 107 -10.94 -6.58 -15.56
CA GLY A 107 -12.32 -6.30 -15.14
C GLY A 107 -12.59 -6.60 -13.65
N THR A 108 -11.56 -6.97 -12.88
CA THR A 108 -11.70 -7.21 -11.44
C THR A 108 -11.99 -5.90 -10.69
N SER A 109 -12.71 -5.98 -9.58
CA SER A 109 -13.12 -4.80 -8.82
C SER A 109 -11.98 -4.07 -8.11
N GLY A 110 -10.85 -4.74 -7.90
CA GLY A 110 -9.67 -4.15 -7.29
C GLY A 110 -8.50 -5.12 -7.16
N LEU A 111 -7.46 -4.63 -6.52
CA LEU A 111 -6.23 -5.33 -6.22
C LEU A 111 -5.82 -4.96 -4.78
N LEU A 112 -5.46 -5.95 -3.98
CA LEU A 112 -4.99 -5.81 -2.61
C LEU A 112 -3.46 -5.75 -2.64
N GLY A 113 -2.93 -4.55 -2.42
CA GLY A 113 -1.50 -4.26 -2.51
C GLY A 113 -0.87 -3.89 -1.17
N ASN A 114 0.37 -3.41 -1.23
CA ASN A 114 1.21 -3.20 -0.07
C ASN A 114 0.80 -2.05 0.86
N SER A 115 -0.06 -1.11 0.42
CA SER A 115 -0.71 -0.16 1.34
C SER A 115 -1.58 -0.83 2.41
N PHE A 116 -2.02 -2.08 2.15
CA PHE A 116 -2.62 -2.99 3.11
C PHE A 116 -1.63 -4.08 3.56
N LEU A 117 -1.03 -4.82 2.61
CA LEU A 117 -0.28 -6.04 2.90
C LEU A 117 0.98 -5.82 3.73
N ASN A 118 1.66 -4.66 3.62
CA ASN A 118 2.86 -4.35 4.42
C ASN A 118 2.57 -4.14 5.91
N ARG A 119 1.34 -4.31 6.37
CA ARG A 119 0.97 -4.33 7.80
C ARG A 119 1.06 -5.74 8.39
N TYR A 120 1.28 -6.75 7.54
CA TYR A 120 1.31 -8.15 7.90
C TYR A 120 2.52 -8.85 7.29
N LYS A 121 3.04 -9.86 7.98
CA LYS A 121 3.78 -10.93 7.30
C LYS A 121 2.75 -11.79 6.58
N VAL A 122 2.91 -11.92 5.27
CA VAL A 122 2.00 -12.66 4.40
C VAL A 122 2.60 -14.03 4.08
N VAL A 123 1.84 -15.09 4.32
CA VAL A 123 2.17 -16.46 3.87
C VAL A 123 1.10 -16.88 2.86
N LEU A 124 1.49 -17.15 1.63
CA LEU A 124 0.59 -17.60 0.57
C LEU A 124 0.68 -19.12 0.43
N ASP A 125 -0.46 -19.79 0.60
CA ASP A 125 -0.63 -21.22 0.37
C ASP A 125 -1.60 -21.40 -0.81
N SER A 126 -1.03 -21.36 -2.01
CA SER A 126 -1.79 -21.44 -3.25
C SER A 126 -2.32 -22.84 -3.56
N VAL A 127 -1.77 -23.87 -2.91
CA VAL A 127 -2.20 -25.27 -3.02
C VAL A 127 -3.50 -25.46 -2.25
N HIS A 128 -3.57 -24.93 -1.04
CA HIS A 128 -4.76 -25.03 -0.19
C HIS A 128 -5.72 -23.83 -0.31
N GLY A 129 -5.43 -22.89 -1.23
CA GLY A 129 -6.32 -21.75 -1.50
C GLY A 129 -6.48 -20.84 -0.28
N LYS A 130 -5.39 -20.51 0.41
CA LYS A 130 -5.43 -19.60 1.56
C LYS A 130 -4.21 -18.68 1.64
N MET A 131 -4.39 -17.53 2.28
CA MET A 131 -3.28 -16.73 2.79
C MET A 131 -3.38 -16.62 4.31
N THR A 132 -2.25 -16.58 4.99
CA THR A 132 -2.20 -16.32 6.44
C THR A 132 -1.50 -14.98 6.67
N LEU A 133 -2.17 -14.09 7.39
CA LEU A 133 -1.70 -12.75 7.71
C LEU A 133 -1.31 -12.68 9.19
N TYR A 134 -0.04 -12.43 9.46
CA TYR A 134 0.47 -12.23 10.82
C TYR A 134 0.72 -10.74 11.03
N PRO A 135 0.06 -10.07 12.01
CA PRO A 135 0.29 -8.66 12.26
C PRO A 135 1.79 -8.36 12.46
N LEU A 136 2.33 -7.34 11.78
CA LEU A 136 3.69 -6.87 12.01
C LEU A 136 3.77 -6.01 13.28
N LYS A 137 3.37 -6.58 14.41
CA LYS A 137 3.89 -6.16 15.71
C LYS A 137 5.07 -7.07 16.01
N GLY A 138 6.19 -6.82 15.33
CA GLY A 138 7.43 -7.52 15.62
C GLY A 138 7.94 -7.13 17.01
N GLU A 139 8.55 -8.08 17.71
CA GLU A 139 9.31 -7.77 18.93
C GLU A 139 10.56 -6.99 18.53
N ALA A 140 10.74 -5.80 19.11
CA ALA A 140 11.91 -4.98 18.85
C ALA A 140 13.15 -5.68 19.42
N SER A 141 14.21 -5.73 18.60
CA SER A 141 15.51 -6.28 18.99
C SER A 141 16.63 -5.42 18.40
N PRO A 142 17.89 -5.57 18.85
CA PRO A 142 19.01 -4.81 18.27
C PRO A 142 19.16 -4.99 16.76
N ASP A 143 18.78 -6.15 16.21
CA ASP A 143 18.77 -6.45 14.78
C ASP A 143 17.45 -6.09 14.07
N ARG A 144 16.40 -5.75 14.83
CA ARG A 144 15.05 -5.36 14.33
C ARG A 144 14.54 -4.11 15.05
N PRO A 145 15.13 -2.93 14.79
CA PRO A 145 14.63 -1.68 15.35
C PRO A 145 13.15 -1.48 14.99
N GLY A 146 12.33 -1.25 16.01
CA GLY A 146 10.87 -1.11 15.86
C GLY A 146 10.15 -2.40 15.46
N GLY A 147 10.81 -3.56 15.51
CA GLY A 147 10.24 -4.86 15.14
C GLY A 147 10.34 -5.21 13.66
N TYR A 148 11.03 -4.40 12.85
CA TYR A 148 11.14 -4.58 11.40
C TYR A 148 12.57 -4.86 10.93
N SER A 149 12.71 -5.60 9.83
CA SER A 149 14.00 -5.92 9.23
C SER A 149 14.64 -4.72 8.53
N ARG A 150 15.94 -4.85 8.21
CA ARG A 150 16.65 -3.91 7.34
C ARG A 150 15.96 -3.71 6.00
N ASP A 151 15.54 -4.79 5.36
CA ASP A 151 14.91 -4.76 4.04
C ASP A 151 13.57 -4.02 4.08
N PHE A 152 12.83 -4.14 5.18
CA PHE A 152 11.61 -3.36 5.38
C PHE A 152 11.93 -1.87 5.44
N TRP A 153 12.82 -1.44 6.35
CA TRP A 153 13.15 -0.03 6.51
C TRP A 153 13.71 0.58 5.23
N THR A 154 14.75 -0.05 4.65
CA THR A 154 15.38 0.42 3.41
C THR A 154 14.38 0.44 2.24
N GLY A 155 13.48 -0.54 2.17
CA GLY A 155 12.41 -0.58 1.18
C GLY A 155 11.43 0.59 1.31
N GLN A 156 11.01 0.93 2.53
CA GLN A 156 10.11 2.07 2.77
C GLN A 156 10.78 3.39 2.38
N PHE A 157 12.00 3.66 2.86
CA PHE A 157 12.72 4.91 2.53
C PHE A 157 12.95 5.04 1.02
N ARG A 158 13.43 3.97 0.38
CA ARG A 158 13.63 3.93 -1.07
C ARG A 158 12.35 4.19 -1.85
N PHE A 159 11.21 3.68 -1.38
CA PHE A 159 9.91 3.93 -1.99
C PHE A 159 9.58 5.43 -1.94
N TYR A 160 9.59 6.04 -0.76
CA TYR A 160 9.27 7.47 -0.60
C TYR A 160 10.21 8.38 -1.39
N HIS A 161 11.52 8.16 -1.32
CA HIS A 161 12.49 8.97 -2.06
C HIS A 161 12.28 8.87 -3.58
N ARG A 162 12.10 7.66 -4.10
CA ARG A 162 11.87 7.46 -5.54
C ARG A 162 10.56 8.11 -6.00
N THR A 163 9.48 7.92 -5.25
CA THR A 163 8.18 8.52 -5.55
C THR A 163 8.27 10.04 -5.54
N LEU A 164 8.95 10.65 -4.56
CA LEU A 164 9.15 12.10 -4.51
C LEU A 164 10.00 12.63 -5.67
N GLU A 165 11.08 11.96 -6.04
CA GLU A 165 11.87 12.32 -7.22
C GLU A 165 11.01 12.33 -8.48
N GLU A 166 10.22 11.28 -8.67
CA GLU A 166 9.35 11.12 -9.83
C GLU A 166 8.27 12.20 -9.90
N LEU A 167 7.58 12.46 -8.78
CA LEU A 167 6.57 13.51 -8.70
C LEU A 167 7.17 14.89 -8.95
N LYS A 168 8.39 15.17 -8.47
CA LYS A 168 9.10 16.44 -8.72
C LYS A 168 9.42 16.61 -10.21
N ARG A 169 9.90 15.55 -10.89
CA ARG A 169 10.13 15.55 -12.35
C ARG A 169 8.84 15.80 -13.12
N LEU A 170 7.76 15.13 -12.72
CA LEU A 170 6.44 15.26 -13.34
C LEU A 170 5.86 16.68 -13.15
N ASN A 171 5.97 17.23 -11.95
CA ASN A 171 5.55 18.60 -11.64
C ASN A 171 6.25 19.63 -12.54
N ALA A 172 7.57 19.50 -12.71
CA ALA A 172 8.35 20.36 -13.61
C ALA A 172 7.91 20.24 -15.07
N LYS A 173 7.53 19.03 -15.52
CA LYS A 173 6.97 18.81 -16.88
C LYS A 173 5.64 19.55 -17.06
N TYR A 174 4.68 19.37 -16.16
CA TYR A 174 3.36 20.01 -16.29
C TYR A 174 3.40 21.53 -16.10
N GLN A 175 4.32 22.03 -15.27
CA GLN A 175 4.58 23.47 -15.16
C GLN A 175 4.99 24.07 -16.52
N LYS A 176 5.89 23.41 -17.25
CA LYS A 176 6.32 23.85 -18.60
C LYS A 176 5.19 23.79 -19.63
N GLN A 177 4.24 22.87 -19.46
CA GLN A 177 3.09 22.72 -20.36
C GLN A 177 1.93 23.69 -20.04
N GLY A 178 2.00 24.44 -18.94
CA GLY A 178 0.93 25.35 -18.52
C GLY A 178 -0.34 24.66 -18.00
N ASN A 179 -0.28 23.36 -17.70
CA ASN A 179 -1.42 22.59 -17.19
C ASN A 179 -1.58 22.81 -15.68
N ARG A 180 -2.28 23.89 -15.31
CA ARG A 180 -2.44 24.30 -13.91
C ARG A 180 -3.18 23.27 -13.05
N SER A 181 -4.20 22.59 -13.59
CA SER A 181 -5.00 21.63 -12.82
C SER A 181 -4.17 20.40 -12.42
N GLU A 182 -3.43 19.80 -13.36
CA GLU A 182 -2.57 18.66 -13.02
C GLU A 182 -1.40 19.08 -12.13
N GLN A 183 -0.86 20.28 -12.33
CA GLN A 183 0.17 20.83 -11.45
C GLN A 183 -0.32 20.93 -10.00
N THR A 184 -1.54 21.41 -9.74
CA THR A 184 -2.10 21.48 -8.39
C THR A 184 -2.21 20.10 -7.74
N ARG A 185 -2.72 19.11 -8.48
CA ARG A 185 -2.90 17.74 -7.96
C ARG A 185 -1.57 17.07 -7.66
N ILE A 186 -0.58 17.22 -8.54
CA ILE A 186 0.78 16.70 -8.33
C ILE A 186 1.43 17.41 -7.14
N HIS A 187 1.29 18.73 -7.02
CA HIS A 187 1.83 19.48 -5.88
C HIS A 187 1.23 19.01 -4.54
N ASN A 188 -0.09 18.79 -4.49
CA ASN A 188 -0.75 18.20 -3.32
C ASN A 188 -0.21 16.79 -3.01
N THR A 189 0.12 16.01 -4.04
CA THR A 189 0.72 14.68 -3.88
C THR A 189 2.13 14.76 -3.33
N ILE A 190 2.98 15.67 -3.83
CA ILE A 190 4.33 15.90 -3.29
C ILE A 190 4.25 16.21 -1.79
N ARG A 191 3.39 17.17 -1.40
CA ARG A 191 3.20 17.54 0.00
C ARG A 191 2.78 16.33 0.86
N TYR A 192 1.88 15.50 0.34
CA TYR A 192 1.45 14.29 1.03
C TYR A 192 2.63 13.33 1.30
N PHE A 193 3.42 13.01 0.27
CA PHE A 193 4.56 12.08 0.43
C PHE A 193 5.72 12.68 1.23
N GLU A 194 5.92 14.00 1.22
CA GLU A 194 6.88 14.68 2.11
C GLU A 194 6.47 14.49 3.57
N ASN A 195 5.20 14.72 3.91
CA ASN A 195 4.69 14.49 5.26
C ASN A 195 4.80 13.02 5.70
N GLN A 196 4.54 12.07 4.79
CA GLN A 196 4.67 10.63 5.09
C GLN A 196 6.14 10.21 5.27
N LEU A 197 7.06 10.78 4.52
CA LEU A 197 8.50 10.56 4.71
C LEU A 197 8.96 11.12 6.07
N ASP A 198 8.49 12.31 6.46
CA ASP A 198 8.79 12.89 7.78
C ASP A 198 8.23 12.03 8.93
N GLU A 199 7.05 11.43 8.74
CA GLU A 199 6.50 10.44 9.68
C GLU A 199 7.34 9.17 9.77
N LEU A 200 7.81 8.66 8.63
CA LEU A 200 8.71 7.51 8.58
C LEU A 200 10.03 7.80 9.28
N GLU A 201 10.61 8.97 9.06
CA GLU A 201 11.85 9.42 9.73
C GLU A 201 11.68 9.51 11.25
N ARG A 202 10.56 10.07 11.71
CA ARG A 202 10.25 10.13 13.15
C ARG A 202 10.14 8.72 13.74
N LYS A 203 9.41 7.81 13.08
CA LYS A 203 9.28 6.41 13.52
C LYS A 203 10.63 5.69 13.54
N ALA A 204 11.44 5.84 12.48
CA ALA A 204 12.76 5.24 12.36
C ALA A 204 13.71 5.76 13.45
N SER A 205 13.66 7.06 13.74
CA SER A 205 14.42 7.69 14.82
C SER A 205 14.05 7.15 16.19
N LEU A 206 12.75 7.10 16.50
CA LEU A 206 12.25 6.55 17.76
C LEU A 206 12.61 5.06 17.94
N ALA A 207 12.62 4.31 16.84
CA ALA A 207 12.97 2.90 16.82
C ALA A 207 14.48 2.61 16.86
N GLY A 208 15.34 3.63 16.77
CA GLY A 208 16.80 3.44 16.75
C GLY A 208 17.34 2.87 15.43
N VAL A 209 16.64 3.06 14.31
CA VAL A 209 17.04 2.55 12.99
C VAL A 209 18.36 3.21 12.56
N PRO A 210 19.40 2.47 12.14
CA PRO A 210 20.65 3.06 11.67
C PRO A 210 20.46 4.01 10.48
N ARG A 211 21.21 5.12 10.41
CA ARG A 211 21.09 6.12 9.31
C ARG A 211 21.28 5.50 7.91
N HIS A 212 22.25 4.61 7.76
CA HIS A 212 22.50 3.91 6.49
C HIS A 212 21.38 2.93 6.07
N TRP A 213 20.33 2.73 6.88
CA TRP A 213 19.10 2.01 6.48
C TRP A 213 18.00 2.95 5.98
N ARG A 214 18.20 4.26 6.11
CA ARG A 214 17.23 5.32 5.78
C ARG A 214 17.57 6.08 4.50
N GLU A 215 18.73 5.79 3.93
CA GLU A 215 19.24 6.37 2.67
C GLU A 215 18.63 5.70 1.43
#